data_AF-Q05R79-F1
#
_entry.id   AF-Q05R79-F1
#
_cell.length_a   1.000
_cell.length_b   1.000
_cell.length_c   1.000
_cell.angle_alpha   90.00
_cell.angle_beta   90.00
_cell.angle_gamma   90.00
#
_symmetry.space_group_name_H-M   'P 1'
#
loop_
_entity.id
_entity.type
_entity.pdbx_description
1 polymer ?
#
loop_
_entity_poly.entity_id
_entity_poly.type
_entity_poly.pdbx_seq_one_letter_code
_entity_poly.pdbx_strand_id
1 'polypeptide(L)'
;MSDLNVQTLADFGQLRTAPTLTTDQRRVLAEELVTAMGSFAWFTVGVMAPSSDEALEALRALERSLQWEAMTLEETTSETGPVFLKANQSSGAIRIRIEHGLGEGILISGHSNAPDQPGTTWGPLPLDFFA
;
A
#
# COMPACT_ATOMS: atom_id res chain seq x y z
N MET A 1 20.47 -3.05 -12.74
CA MET A 1 19.38 -2.96 -11.75
C MET A 1 19.54 -4.17 -10.87
N SER A 2 19.85 -3.98 -9.59
CA SER A 2 20.08 -5.11 -8.69
C SER A 2 18.77 -5.84 -8.51
N ASP A 3 18.72 -7.11 -8.89
CA ASP A 3 17.63 -8.02 -8.54
C ASP A 3 17.60 -8.13 -7.01
N LEU A 4 16.84 -7.25 -6.37
CA LEU A 4 16.58 -7.33 -4.95
C LEU A 4 15.83 -8.63 -4.72
N ASN A 5 16.50 -9.59 -4.09
CA ASN A 5 15.96 -10.91 -3.82
C ASN A 5 14.99 -10.83 -2.62
N VAL A 6 13.83 -10.22 -2.85
CA VAL A 6 12.75 -10.15 -1.86
C VAL A 6 12.10 -11.53 -1.76
N GLN A 7 12.07 -12.05 -0.54
CA GLN A 7 11.54 -13.38 -0.22
C GLN A 7 10.47 -13.33 0.87
N THR A 8 10.49 -12.29 1.71
CA THR A 8 9.57 -12.10 2.84
C THR A 8 9.11 -10.64 2.93
N LEU A 9 8.02 -10.37 3.67
CA LEU A 9 7.55 -9.00 3.89
C LEU A 9 8.57 -8.11 4.59
N ALA A 10 9.41 -8.69 5.45
CA ALA A 10 10.43 -7.95 6.19
C ALA A 10 11.47 -7.30 5.26
N ASP A 11 11.73 -7.91 4.10
CA ASP A 11 12.72 -7.42 3.13
C ASP A 11 12.32 -6.07 2.52
N PHE A 12 11.01 -5.74 2.53
CA PHE A 12 10.51 -4.47 2.02
C PHE A 12 10.85 -3.26 2.90
N GLY A 13 11.04 -3.45 4.20
CA GLY A 13 11.20 -2.35 5.17
C GLY A 13 12.45 -1.48 4.95
N GLN A 14 13.38 -1.91 4.10
CA GLN A 14 14.58 -1.15 3.72
C GLN A 14 14.47 -0.47 2.34
N LEU A 15 13.37 -0.71 1.62
CA LEU A 15 13.20 -0.24 0.26
C LEU A 15 12.51 1.11 0.22
N ARG A 16 13.04 2.01 -0.61
CA ARG A 16 12.36 3.28 -0.95
C ARG A 16 11.37 3.12 -2.09
N THR A 17 11.61 2.17 -3.00
CA THR A 17 10.74 1.91 -4.15
C THR A 17 10.47 0.42 -4.22
N ALA A 18 9.26 0.05 -4.63
CA ALA A 18 8.88 -1.33 -4.80
C ALA A 18 9.78 -2.04 -5.83
N PRO A 19 10.20 -3.28 -5.55
CA PRO A 19 10.94 -4.09 -6.51
C PRO A 19 9.99 -4.68 -7.55
N THR A 20 10.51 -5.18 -8.66
CA THR A 20 9.73 -6.08 -9.52
C THR A 20 9.63 -7.45 -8.87
N LEU A 21 8.44 -8.05 -8.84
CA LEU A 21 8.21 -9.39 -8.31
C LEU A 21 7.82 -10.36 -9.42
N THR A 22 8.34 -11.58 -9.35
CA THR A 22 7.79 -12.72 -10.10
C THR A 22 6.39 -13.10 -9.59
N THR A 23 5.63 -13.83 -10.39
CA THR A 23 4.31 -14.34 -10.01
C THR A 23 4.36 -15.18 -8.73
N ASP A 24 5.37 -16.03 -8.59
CA ASP A 24 5.52 -16.89 -7.40
C ASP A 24 5.85 -16.07 -6.14
N GLN A 25 6.76 -15.09 -6.24
CA GLN A 25 7.04 -14.19 -5.12
C GLN A 25 5.78 -13.44 -4.70
N ARG A 26 5.04 -12.88 -5.66
CA ARG A 26 3.80 -12.14 -5.39
C ARG A 26 2.79 -13.01 -4.64
N ARG A 27 2.60 -14.26 -5.07
CA ARG A 27 1.70 -15.21 -4.41
C ARG A 27 2.12 -15.48 -2.96
N VAL A 28 3.39 -15.83 -2.73
CA VAL A 28 3.91 -16.14 -1.39
C VAL A 28 3.80 -14.92 -0.46
N LEU A 29 4.19 -13.75 -0.95
CA LEU A 29 4.11 -12.50 -0.19
C LEU A 29 2.68 -12.08 0.11
N ALA A 30 1.73 -12.35 -0.79
CA ALA A 30 0.31 -12.09 -0.54
C ALA A 30 -0.24 -12.98 0.59
N GLU A 31 0.13 -14.26 0.63
CA GLU A 31 -0.24 -15.18 1.71
C GLU A 31 0.34 -14.73 3.06
N GLU A 32 1.61 -14.31 3.08
CA GLU A 32 2.27 -13.75 4.26
C GLU A 32 1.57 -12.46 4.72
N LEU A 33 1.21 -11.58 3.78
CA LEU A 33 0.59 -10.29 4.07
C LEU A 33 -0.78 -10.46 4.71
N VAL A 34 -1.64 -11.29 4.13
CA VAL A 34 -2.97 -11.58 4.68
C VAL A 34 -2.86 -12.16 6.09
N THR A 35 -1.89 -13.05 6.31
CA THR A 35 -1.63 -13.63 7.64
C THR A 35 -1.21 -12.56 8.64
N ALA A 36 -0.25 -11.68 8.28
CA ALA A 36 0.23 -10.61 9.16
C ALA A 36 -0.87 -9.60 9.49
N MET A 37 -1.68 -9.24 8.48
CA MET A 37 -2.81 -8.32 8.62
C MET A 37 -3.89 -8.83 9.56
N GLY A 38 -4.11 -10.15 9.63
CA GLY A 38 -5.16 -10.75 10.47
C GLY A 38 -5.08 -10.42 11.97
N SER A 39 -3.96 -9.87 12.44
CA SER A 39 -3.78 -9.41 13.83
C SER A 39 -4.23 -7.96 14.10
N PHE A 40 -4.61 -7.18 13.07
CA PHE A 40 -4.94 -5.76 13.18
C PHE A 40 -6.43 -5.49 12.94
N ALA A 41 -6.95 -4.42 13.55
CA ALA A 41 -8.37 -4.09 13.53
C ALA A 41 -8.77 -3.27 12.29
N TRP A 42 -7.88 -2.39 11.82
CA TRP A 42 -8.11 -1.55 10.65
C TRP A 42 -6.78 -1.09 10.06
N PHE A 43 -6.82 -0.54 8.85
CA PHE A 43 -5.62 -0.20 8.08
C PHE A 43 -5.63 1.23 7.53
N THR A 44 -4.43 1.77 7.34
CA THR A 44 -4.21 2.89 6.41
C THR A 44 -3.38 2.42 5.24
N VAL A 45 -3.68 2.93 4.04
CA VAL A 45 -2.91 2.67 2.83
C VAL A 45 -2.26 3.97 2.37
N GLY A 46 -0.95 3.93 2.13
CA GLY A 46 -0.22 4.97 1.42
C GLY A 46 0.12 4.46 0.02
N VAL A 47 -0.17 5.21 -1.04
CA VAL A 47 0.26 4.85 -2.40
C VAL A 47 1.12 5.97 -2.96
N MET A 48 2.35 5.63 -3.33
CA MET A 48 3.30 6.51 -4.00
C MET A 48 3.28 6.12 -5.48
N ALA A 49 2.75 6.98 -6.35
CA ALA A 49 2.54 6.64 -7.76
C ALA A 49 2.85 7.84 -8.68
N PRO A 50 3.10 7.59 -9.98
CA PRO A 50 3.37 8.64 -10.96
C PRO A 50 2.18 9.58 -11.21
N SER A 51 0.95 9.17 -10.88
CA SER A 51 -0.27 9.95 -11.09
C SER A 51 -1.39 9.59 -10.09
N SER A 52 -2.37 10.49 -9.94
CA SER A 52 -3.59 10.25 -9.14
C SER A 52 -4.37 9.02 -9.62
N ASP A 53 -4.42 8.80 -10.93
CA ASP A 53 -5.16 7.69 -11.53
C ASP A 53 -4.51 6.35 -11.19
N GLU A 54 -3.19 6.24 -11.33
CA GLU A 54 -2.46 5.02 -10.95
C GLU A 54 -2.53 4.74 -9.44
N ALA A 55 -2.47 5.79 -8.62
CA ALA A 55 -2.63 5.63 -7.17
C ALA A 55 -4.02 5.09 -6.80
N LEU A 56 -5.06 5.61 -7.44
CA LEU A 56 -6.43 5.15 -7.25
C LEU A 56 -6.64 3.73 -7.79
N GLU A 57 -6.10 3.41 -8.96
CA GLU A 57 -6.17 2.07 -9.54
C GLU A 57 -5.57 1.02 -8.60
N ALA A 58 -4.36 1.28 -8.08
CA ALA A 58 -3.69 0.41 -7.12
C ALA A 58 -4.54 0.22 -5.84
N LEU A 59 -5.12 1.30 -5.30
CA LEU A 59 -6.01 1.22 -4.14
C LEU A 59 -7.28 0.41 -4.45
N ARG A 60 -7.92 0.63 -5.60
CA ARG A 60 -9.14 -0.11 -5.99
C ARG A 60 -8.85 -1.58 -6.23
N ALA A 61 -7.66 -1.94 -6.71
CA ALA A 61 -7.24 -3.34 -6.80
C ALA A 61 -7.07 -3.97 -5.41
N LEU A 62 -6.41 -3.26 -4.49
CA LEU A 62 -6.26 -3.68 -3.10
C LEU A 62 -7.63 -3.89 -2.42
N GLU A 63 -8.53 -2.91 -2.50
CA GLU A 63 -9.86 -3.01 -1.88
C GLU A 63 -10.65 -4.21 -2.40
N ARG A 64 -10.62 -4.47 -3.72
CA ARG A 64 -11.26 -5.65 -4.31
C ARG A 64 -10.63 -6.96 -3.83
N SER A 65 -9.31 -7.03 -3.83
CA SER A 65 -8.55 -8.24 -3.46
C SER A 65 -8.75 -8.62 -1.99
N LEU A 66 -8.78 -7.62 -1.10
CA LEU A 66 -8.99 -7.81 0.34
C LEU A 66 -10.48 -7.71 0.76
N GLN A 67 -11.39 -7.55 -0.20
CA GLN A 67 -12.83 -7.40 0.03
C GLN A 67 -13.19 -6.26 1.00
N TRP A 68 -12.44 -5.16 0.93
CA TRP A 68 -12.73 -3.96 1.72
C TRP A 68 -13.87 -3.16 1.09
N GLU A 69 -14.61 -2.47 1.96
CA GLU A 69 -15.52 -1.44 1.50
C GLU A 69 -14.72 -0.33 0.79
N ALA A 70 -15.22 0.11 -0.36
CA ALA A 70 -14.55 1.12 -1.16
C ALA A 70 -14.56 2.47 -0.41
N MET A 71 -13.38 3.02 -0.15
CA MET A 71 -13.23 4.31 0.51
C MET A 71 -13.56 5.46 -0.46
N THR A 72 -13.99 6.59 0.11
CA THR A 72 -14.45 7.76 -0.64
C THR A 72 -13.31 8.77 -0.83
N LEU A 73 -13.16 9.28 -2.05
CA LEU A 73 -12.25 10.38 -2.35
C LEU A 73 -12.81 11.70 -1.80
N GLU A 74 -12.18 12.21 -0.75
CA GLU A 74 -12.56 13.49 -0.13
C GLU A 74 -11.75 14.66 -0.69
N GLU A 75 -10.47 14.42 -0.96
CA GLU A 75 -9.54 15.47 -1.39
C GLU A 75 -8.61 14.94 -2.48
N THR A 76 -8.40 15.75 -3.51
CA THR A 76 -7.47 15.45 -4.59
C THR A 76 -6.76 16.72 -5.04
N THR A 77 -5.71 16.55 -5.85
CA THR A 77 -4.97 17.64 -6.47
C THR A 77 -5.39 17.85 -7.92
N SER A 78 -5.35 19.10 -8.38
CA SER A 78 -5.46 19.46 -9.80
C SER A 78 -4.11 19.48 -10.52
N GLU A 79 -3.00 19.34 -9.79
CA GLU A 79 -1.65 19.33 -10.35
C GLU A 79 -1.32 17.96 -10.97
N THR A 80 -0.68 17.98 -12.14
CA THR A 80 -0.18 16.77 -12.79
C THR A 80 1.21 16.42 -12.26
N GLY A 81 1.39 15.16 -11.89
CA GLY A 81 2.70 14.60 -11.54
C GLY A 81 2.59 13.53 -10.46
N PRO A 82 3.74 13.09 -9.90
CA PRO A 82 3.79 12.09 -8.85
C PRO A 82 2.98 12.51 -7.62
N VAL A 83 2.26 11.56 -7.04
CA VAL A 83 1.36 11.79 -5.92
C VAL A 83 1.67 10.89 -4.74
N PHE A 84 1.20 11.35 -3.58
CA PHE A 84 0.96 10.49 -2.44
C PHE A 84 -0.55 10.43 -2.17
N LEU A 85 -1.12 9.24 -2.30
CA LEU A 85 -2.47 8.93 -1.86
C LEU A 85 -2.40 8.38 -0.44
N LYS A 86 -3.26 8.89 0.45
CA LYS A 86 -3.50 8.32 1.77
C LYS A 86 -4.97 7.90 1.89
N ALA A 87 -5.20 6.61 2.07
CA ALA A 87 -6.50 6.04 2.40
C ALA A 87 -6.53 5.62 3.87
N ASN A 88 -7.62 5.91 4.57
CA ASN A 88 -7.81 5.56 5.96
C ASN A 88 -9.11 4.77 6.13
N GLN A 89 -9.00 3.48 6.43
CA GLN A 89 -10.15 2.61 6.58
C GLN A 89 -11.03 3.00 7.79
N SER A 90 -10.44 3.56 8.85
CA SER A 90 -11.21 3.99 10.03
C SER A 90 -12.18 5.13 9.72
N SER A 91 -11.80 6.06 8.84
CA SER A 91 -12.65 7.18 8.43
C SER A 91 -13.36 6.96 7.09
N GLY A 92 -12.97 5.93 6.33
CA GLY A 92 -13.46 5.69 4.97
C GLY A 92 -12.97 6.72 3.94
N ALA A 93 -11.91 7.48 4.24
CA ALA A 93 -11.51 8.66 3.46
C ALA A 93 -10.21 8.45 2.69
N ILE A 94 -10.16 8.98 1.47
CA ILE A 94 -8.99 9.06 0.61
C ILE A 94 -8.63 10.53 0.38
N ARG A 95 -7.35 10.85 0.52
CA ARG A 95 -6.79 12.17 0.19
C ARG A 95 -5.56 12.00 -0.69
N ILE A 96 -5.47 12.78 -1.76
CA ILE A 96 -4.37 12.73 -2.73
C ILE A 96 -3.71 14.11 -2.78
N ARG A 97 -2.38 14.13 -2.73
CA ARG A 97 -1.57 15.34 -2.90
C ARG A 97 -0.42 15.11 -3.86
N ILE A 98 0.04 16.17 -4.52
CA ILE A 98 1.28 16.13 -5.29
C ILE A 98 2.45 15.91 -4.32
N GLU A 99 3.36 15.00 -4.66
CA GLU A 99 4.53 14.71 -3.85
C GLU A 99 5.65 14.10 -4.68
N HIS A 100 6.78 14.79 -4.74
CA HIS A 100 7.92 14.36 -5.53
C HIS A 100 8.96 13.63 -4.68
N GLY A 101 9.56 12.57 -5.25
CA GLY A 101 10.71 11.92 -4.63
C GLY A 101 10.38 11.00 -3.46
N LEU A 102 9.20 10.38 -3.42
CA LEU A 102 8.92 9.31 -2.45
C LEU A 102 9.40 7.92 -2.89
N GLY A 103 9.63 7.71 -4.18
CA GLY A 103 9.68 6.35 -4.77
C GLY A 103 8.29 5.93 -5.23
N GLU A 104 8.12 4.65 -5.56
CA GLU A 104 6.84 4.08 -6.02
C GLU A 104 6.45 2.85 -5.23
N GLY A 105 5.16 2.66 -4.98
CA GLY A 105 4.60 1.47 -4.36
C GLY A 105 3.52 1.74 -3.32
N ILE A 106 3.02 0.66 -2.73
CA ILE A 106 1.94 0.63 -1.75
C ILE A 106 2.51 0.33 -0.36
N LEU A 107 2.18 1.18 0.60
CA LEU A 107 2.40 0.97 2.02
C LEU A 107 1.06 0.61 2.68
N ILE A 108 1.05 -0.43 3.51
CA ILE A 108 -0.13 -0.79 4.30
C ILE A 108 0.29 -0.74 5.76
N SER A 109 -0.39 0.06 6.57
CA SER A 109 -0.15 0.12 8.01
C SER A 109 -1.33 -0.46 8.77
N GLY A 110 -1.09 -1.49 9.57
CA GLY A 110 -2.07 -2.08 10.48
C GLY A 110 -2.13 -1.33 11.80
N HIS A 111 -3.34 -1.12 12.29
CA HIS A 111 -3.63 -0.43 13.55
C HIS A 111 -4.47 -1.32 14.46
N SER A 112 -4.17 -1.27 15.75
CA SER A 112 -4.91 -1.99 16.78
C SER A 112 -5.66 -1.03 17.69
N ASN A 113 -6.77 -1.49 18.25
CA ASN A 113 -7.47 -0.79 19.33
C ASN A 113 -6.88 -1.13 20.71
N ALA A 114 -6.00 -2.14 20.77
CA ALA A 114 -5.33 -2.55 22.00
C ALA A 114 -4.13 -1.62 22.28
N PRO A 115 -4.00 -1.08 23.49
CA PRO A 115 -2.95 -0.11 23.83
C PRO A 115 -1.53 -0.72 23.83
N ASP A 116 -1.42 -2.05 23.86
CA ASP A 116 -0.17 -2.81 23.92
C ASP A 116 0.28 -3.42 22.58
N GLN A 117 -0.50 -3.24 21.50
CA GLN A 117 -0.13 -3.70 20.16
C GLN A 117 0.33 -2.52 19.30
N PRO A 118 1.64 -2.34 19.06
CA PRO A 118 2.12 -1.28 18.19
C PRO A 118 1.68 -1.52 16.74
N GLY A 119 1.46 -0.43 16.01
CA GLY A 119 1.19 -0.49 14.57
C GLY A 119 2.37 -1.06 13.79
N THR A 120 2.09 -1.72 12.67
CA THR A 120 3.10 -2.26 11.75
C THR A 120 2.85 -1.74 10.36
N THR A 121 3.90 -1.46 9.58
CA THR A 121 3.79 -1.05 8.18
C THR A 121 4.53 -2.03 7.27
N TRP A 122 3.87 -2.46 6.19
CA TRP A 122 4.41 -3.32 5.15
C TRP A 122 4.55 -2.55 3.85
N GLY A 123 5.61 -2.84 3.07
CA GLY A 123 5.88 -2.24 1.77
C GLY A 123 7.17 -1.40 1.74
N PRO A 124 7.47 -0.76 0.59
CA PRO A 124 6.59 -0.53 -0.55
C PRO A 124 6.35 -1.77 -1.43
N LEU A 125 5.10 -2.23 -1.51
CA LEU A 125 4.67 -3.27 -2.45
C LEU A 125 4.50 -2.68 -3.86
N PRO A 126 4.65 -3.47 -4.94
CA PRO A 126 4.37 -3.01 -6.30
C PRO A 126 2.96 -2.42 -6.47
N LEU A 127 2.79 -1.43 -7.35
CA LEU A 127 1.47 -0.83 -7.62
C LEU A 127 0.47 -1.83 -8.18
N ASP A 128 0.95 -2.85 -8.89
CA ASP A 128 0.16 -3.94 -9.43
C ASP A 128 -0.02 -5.10 -8.44
N PHE A 129 0.43 -5.00 -7.17
CA PHE A 129 0.48 -6.11 -6.19
C PHE A 129 -0.85 -6.89 -6.09
N PHE A 130 -1.96 -6.18 -6.21
CA PHE A 130 -3.31 -6.71 -6.07
C PHE A 130 -4.12 -6.79 -7.38
N ALA A 131 -3.48 -6.55 -8.54
CA ALA A 131 -4.12 -6.55 -9.85
C ALA A 131 -4.53 -7.95 -10.33
#